data_AF-A0A833LUB8-F1
#
_entry.id   AF-A0A833LUB8-F1
#
_cell.length_a   1.000
_cell.length_b   1.000
_cell.length_c   1.000
_cell.angle_alpha   90.00
_cell.angle_beta   90.00
_cell.angle_gamma   90.00
#
_symmetry.space_group_name_H-M   'P 1'
#
loop_
_entity.id
_entity.type
_entity.pdbx_description
1 polymer ?
#
loop_
_entity_poly.entity_id
_entity_poly.type
_entity_poly.pdbx_seq_one_letter_code
_entity_poly.pdbx_strand_id
1 'polypeptide(L)'
;MTVLAALVRAYGRLAERGEAPRSGYSVEKISYVIPLHPDGTVAGFPIDWRIREKNKKLPRQIAVPQPPKRTSGIASNFLWDKTAYALGVTAGEGKRLIAEHAEFVDRHLSALSEATDEGLVALRLFIEGWRPENFVRLGWPEEMKDQNVVFALESDRLQNVMIHDREAAINLWIRTQSAGDRSEAICLVTGEYGPIARLHPSIKGVRGAQSQGASLVSFDGDAFKSYGHDQGDNAPVSEAATFAYTTALNRFLAYGSTNRIQIGDASTVCTEMVIG
;
A
#
# COMPACT_ATOMS: atom_id res chain seq x y z
N MET A 1 6.61 -0.20 26.54
CA MET A 1 6.66 0.22 25.11
C MET A 1 8.06 -0.05 24.59
N THR A 2 8.23 -0.93 23.59
CA THR A 2 9.56 -1.30 23.05
C THR A 2 10.07 -0.27 22.03
N VAL A 3 11.38 -0.26 21.74
CA VAL A 3 11.99 0.61 20.72
C VAL A 3 11.41 0.35 19.32
N LEU A 4 11.18 -0.92 18.97
CA LEU A 4 10.58 -1.28 17.69
C LEU A 4 9.14 -0.76 17.59
N ALA A 5 8.34 -0.90 18.64
CA ALA A 5 6.98 -0.37 18.66
C ALA A 5 6.96 1.17 18.55
N ALA A 6 7.94 1.86 19.15
CA ALA A 6 8.09 3.31 19.01
C ALA A 6 8.43 3.73 17.58
N LEU A 7 9.31 3.00 16.91
CA LEU A 7 9.66 3.22 15.50
C LEU A 7 8.51 2.88 14.54
N VAL A 8 7.73 1.83 14.82
CA VAL A 8 6.49 1.53 14.05
C VAL A 8 5.49 2.68 14.16
N ARG A 9 5.25 3.23 15.36
CA ARG A 9 4.39 4.41 15.52
C ARG A 9 4.96 5.65 14.82
N ALA A 10 6.28 5.84 14.88
CA ALA A 10 6.93 6.95 14.19
C ALA A 10 6.81 6.85 12.66
N TYR A 11 6.88 5.63 12.12
CA TYR A 11 6.58 5.35 10.73
C TYR A 11 5.15 5.75 10.35
N GLY A 12 4.14 5.41 11.16
CA GLY A 12 2.75 5.81 10.91
C GLY A 12 2.61 7.32 10.67
N ARG A 13 3.19 8.14 11.56
CA ARG A 13 3.20 9.61 11.42
C ARG A 13 3.96 10.10 10.17
N LEU A 14 5.08 9.47 9.84
CA LEU A 14 5.82 9.81 8.61
C LEU A 14 4.99 9.46 7.36
N ALA A 15 4.29 8.34 7.37
CA ALA A 15 3.43 7.91 6.27
C ALA A 15 2.19 8.80 6.11
N GLU A 16 1.57 9.24 7.21
CA GLU A 16 0.47 10.22 7.23
C GLU A 16 0.89 11.56 6.61
N ARG A 17 2.12 12.01 6.88
CA ARG A 17 2.69 13.24 6.30
C ARG A 17 3.24 13.06 4.88
N GLY A 18 3.23 11.85 4.33
CA GLY A 18 3.82 11.54 3.02
C GLY A 18 5.35 11.60 2.98
N GLU A 19 6.00 11.54 4.15
CA GLU A 19 7.46 11.64 4.30
C GLU A 19 8.18 10.27 4.31
N ALA A 20 7.42 9.17 4.30
CA ALA A 20 7.92 7.81 4.21
C ALA A 20 7.15 7.01 3.15
N PRO A 21 7.83 6.11 2.40
CA PRO A 21 7.16 5.21 1.48
C PRO A 21 6.18 4.31 2.24
N ARG A 22 4.96 4.18 1.71
CA ARG A 22 3.99 3.19 2.20
C ARG A 22 4.46 1.79 1.78
N SER A 23 4.53 0.86 2.73
CA SER A 23 4.98 -0.51 2.43
C SER A 23 4.12 -1.15 1.36
N GLY A 24 4.74 -1.69 0.30
CA GLY A 24 4.00 -2.30 -0.81
C GLY A 24 3.19 -1.30 -1.64
N TYR A 25 3.46 0.01 -1.58
CA TYR A 25 2.87 1.01 -2.49
C TYR A 25 3.94 1.49 -3.47
N SER A 26 3.52 1.86 -4.69
CA SER A 26 4.35 2.54 -5.68
C SER A 26 3.70 3.84 -6.14
N VAL A 27 4.50 4.76 -6.68
CA VAL A 27 3.99 6.00 -7.27
C VAL A 27 3.59 5.72 -8.71
N GLU A 28 2.30 5.86 -9.00
CA GLU A 28 1.73 5.57 -10.32
C GLU A 28 0.96 6.76 -10.89
N LYS A 29 0.74 6.72 -12.20
CA LYS A 29 0.02 7.76 -12.96
C LYS A 29 -1.47 7.49 -12.94
N ILE A 30 -2.24 8.29 -12.22
CA ILE A 30 -3.70 8.19 -12.11
C ILE A 30 -4.36 9.40 -12.76
N SER A 31 -5.42 9.17 -13.54
CA SER A 31 -6.09 10.21 -14.32
C SER A 31 -7.47 10.55 -13.81
N TYR A 32 -8.21 9.59 -13.23
CA TYR A 32 -9.59 9.82 -12.77
C TYR A 32 -9.85 9.22 -11.40
N VAL A 33 -10.77 9.86 -10.68
CA VAL A 33 -11.36 9.34 -9.43
C VAL A 33 -12.83 9.04 -9.67
N ILE A 34 -13.27 7.83 -9.31
CA ILE A 34 -14.67 7.42 -9.35
C ILE A 34 -15.27 7.60 -7.95
N PRO A 35 -16.20 8.55 -7.77
CA PRO A 35 -16.85 8.76 -6.48
C PRO A 35 -17.96 7.72 -6.27
N LEU A 36 -17.95 7.09 -5.09
CA LEU A 36 -18.93 6.07 -4.69
C LEU A 36 -19.74 6.53 -3.48
N HIS A 37 -21.02 6.19 -3.47
CA HIS A 37 -21.84 6.19 -2.27
C HIS A 37 -21.58 4.92 -1.44
N PRO A 38 -21.93 4.92 -0.13
CA PRO A 38 -21.78 3.74 0.72
C PRO A 38 -22.47 2.46 0.22
N ASP A 39 -23.51 2.61 -0.61
CA ASP A 39 -24.25 1.50 -1.22
C ASP A 39 -23.58 0.94 -2.51
N GLY A 40 -22.42 1.47 -2.89
CA GLY A 40 -21.68 1.08 -4.09
C GLY A 40 -22.19 1.71 -5.39
N THR A 41 -23.20 2.58 -5.34
CA THR A 41 -23.59 3.36 -6.52
C THR A 41 -22.62 4.50 -6.79
N VAL A 42 -22.52 4.91 -8.05
CA VAL A 42 -21.66 6.05 -8.43
C VAL A 42 -22.32 7.35 -8.01
N ALA A 43 -21.60 8.19 -7.26
CA ALA A 43 -22.17 9.43 -6.72
C ALA A 43 -22.25 10.57 -7.75
N GLY A 44 -21.64 10.39 -8.93
CA GLY A 44 -21.67 11.37 -9.99
C GLY A 44 -20.71 11.05 -11.13
N PHE A 45 -20.35 12.09 -11.89
CA PHE A 45 -19.36 11.98 -12.95
C PHE A 45 -17.96 11.66 -12.37
N PRO A 46 -17.14 10.86 -13.08
CA PRO A 46 -15.74 10.68 -12.73
C PRO A 46 -15.01 12.02 -12.69
N ILE A 47 -14.22 12.24 -11.64
CA ILE A 47 -13.46 13.47 -11.47
C ILE A 47 -12.18 13.37 -12.29
N ASP A 48 -12.02 14.27 -13.27
CA ASP A 48 -10.76 14.41 -14.01
C ASP A 48 -9.68 14.96 -13.06
N TRP A 49 -8.74 14.10 -12.69
CA TRP A 49 -7.68 14.40 -11.74
C TRP A 49 -6.35 14.74 -12.41
N ARG A 50 -6.35 14.87 -13.73
CA ARG A 50 -5.16 15.26 -14.50
C ARG A 50 -4.84 16.74 -14.30
N ILE A 51 -3.55 17.04 -14.21
CA ILE A 51 -3.02 18.39 -14.08
C ILE A 51 -2.88 19.01 -15.47
N ARG A 52 -3.27 20.27 -15.63
CA ARG A 52 -3.07 21.02 -16.88
C ARG A 52 -1.69 21.64 -16.91
N GLU A 53 -0.86 21.22 -17.85
CA GLU A 53 0.46 21.81 -18.10
C GLU A 53 0.65 22.06 -19.60
N LYS A 54 0.95 23.31 -19.99
CA LYS A 54 1.25 23.71 -21.38
C LYS A 54 0.30 23.09 -22.43
N ASN A 55 -1.01 23.26 -22.21
CA ASN A 55 -2.10 22.70 -23.04
C ASN A 55 -2.28 21.17 -23.05
N LYS A 56 -1.54 20.42 -22.22
CA LYS A 56 -1.71 18.97 -22.06
C LYS A 56 -2.34 18.66 -20.69
N LYS A 57 -3.21 17.65 -20.65
CA LYS A 57 -3.69 17.04 -19.40
C LYS A 57 -2.76 15.89 -19.04
N LEU A 58 -2.05 15.99 -17.92
CA LEU A 58 -1.10 14.98 -17.46
C LEU A 58 -1.66 14.23 -16.24
N PRO A 59 -1.55 12.90 -16.18
CA PRO A 59 -1.93 12.13 -15.00
C PRO A 59 -1.22 12.62 -13.74
N ARG A 60 -1.90 12.54 -12.60
CA ARG A 60 -1.31 12.84 -11.29
C ARG A 60 -0.48 11.64 -10.83
N GLN A 61 0.68 11.92 -10.25
CA GLN A 61 1.50 10.90 -9.60
C GLN A 61 1.04 10.76 -8.16
N ILE A 62 0.49 9.59 -7.81
CA ILE A 62 0.03 9.29 -6.44
C ILE A 62 0.52 7.92 -5.99
N ALA A 63 0.67 7.75 -4.68
CA ALA A 63 1.04 6.48 -4.10
C ALA A 63 -0.18 5.55 -4.04
N VAL A 64 -0.09 4.39 -4.69
CA VAL A 64 -1.15 3.37 -4.76
C VAL A 64 -0.56 1.99 -4.45
N PRO A 65 -1.37 0.97 -4.10
CA PRO A 65 -0.90 -0.40 -3.93
C PRO A 65 -0.07 -0.85 -5.14
N GLN A 66 1.12 -1.40 -4.85
CA GLN A 66 2.11 -1.72 -5.87
C GLN A 66 1.53 -2.71 -6.89
N PRO A 67 1.64 -2.44 -8.20
CA PRO A 67 1.13 -3.34 -9.22
C PRO A 67 1.94 -4.64 -9.25
N PRO A 68 1.31 -5.78 -9.61
CA PRO A 68 2.03 -7.02 -9.82
C PRO A 68 3.02 -6.89 -10.98
N LYS A 69 4.14 -7.63 -10.92
CA LYS A 69 5.07 -7.73 -12.07
C LYS A 69 4.40 -8.51 -13.20
N ARG A 70 3.87 -7.81 -14.20
CA ARG A 70 3.24 -8.43 -15.38
C ARG A 70 4.32 -8.87 -16.38
N THR A 71 4.74 -10.14 -16.33
CA THR A 71 5.72 -10.67 -17.29
C THR A 71 5.07 -11.22 -18.58
N SER A 72 3.80 -11.64 -18.51
CA SER A 72 2.97 -12.03 -19.68
C SER A 72 1.51 -12.40 -19.34
N GLY A 73 1.14 -12.43 -18.05
CA GLY A 73 -0.19 -12.84 -17.57
C GLY A 73 -1.20 -11.70 -17.37
N ILE A 74 -2.45 -12.09 -17.16
CA ILE A 74 -3.54 -11.21 -16.69
C ILE A 74 -3.41 -11.15 -15.17
N ALA A 75 -3.22 -9.95 -14.63
CA ALA A 75 -3.10 -9.73 -13.19
C ALA A 75 -3.54 -8.31 -12.88
N SER A 76 -4.66 -8.15 -12.18
CA SER A 76 -5.17 -6.83 -11.86
C SER A 76 -4.33 -6.16 -10.76
N ASN A 77 -4.31 -4.84 -10.79
CA ASN A 77 -3.87 -4.03 -9.67
C ASN A 77 -4.93 -4.12 -8.55
N PHE A 78 -4.56 -3.72 -7.32
CA PHE A 78 -5.43 -3.81 -6.14
C PHE A 78 -5.94 -2.42 -5.75
N LEU A 79 -7.27 -2.25 -5.72
CA LEU A 79 -8.02 -1.01 -5.41
C LEU A 79 -7.89 0.13 -6.44
N TRP A 80 -7.24 -0.13 -7.57
CA TRP A 80 -7.10 0.75 -8.72
C TRP A 80 -6.75 -0.10 -9.94
N ASP A 81 -6.98 0.36 -11.16
CA ASP A 81 -6.40 -0.20 -12.41
C ASP A 81 -6.74 0.71 -13.61
N LYS A 82 -6.31 0.35 -14.81
CA LYS A 82 -6.84 0.92 -16.06
C LYS A 82 -8.31 0.54 -16.24
N THR A 83 -9.06 1.35 -16.99
CA THR A 83 -10.50 1.11 -17.25
C THR A 83 -10.82 -0.27 -17.84
N ALA A 84 -9.87 -0.89 -18.55
CA ALA A 84 -10.08 -2.23 -19.10
C ALA A 84 -10.26 -3.29 -17.99
N TYR A 85 -9.49 -3.18 -16.90
CA TYR A 85 -9.64 -4.04 -15.71
C TYR A 85 -10.75 -3.52 -14.80
N ALA A 86 -10.71 -2.24 -14.43
CA ALA A 86 -11.62 -1.71 -13.41
C ALA A 86 -13.09 -1.62 -13.87
N LEU A 87 -13.32 -1.39 -15.16
CA LEU A 87 -14.66 -1.07 -15.71
C LEU A 87 -15.08 -1.94 -16.90
N GLY A 88 -14.17 -2.78 -17.42
CA GLY A 88 -14.44 -3.57 -18.62
C GLY A 88 -14.58 -2.75 -19.90
N VAL A 89 -13.92 -1.58 -19.99
CA VAL A 89 -13.96 -0.71 -21.18
C VAL A 89 -12.57 -0.28 -21.65
N THR A 90 -12.38 -0.20 -22.97
CA THR A 90 -11.14 0.21 -23.65
C THR A 90 -11.48 0.93 -24.96
N ALA A 91 -10.57 1.74 -25.49
CA ALA A 91 -10.74 2.39 -26.79
C ALA A 91 -10.40 1.47 -27.98
N GLY A 92 -9.67 0.36 -27.74
CA GLY A 92 -9.21 -0.57 -28.78
C GLY A 92 -10.07 -1.82 -28.96
N GLU A 93 -9.55 -2.80 -29.72
CA GLU A 93 -10.24 -4.06 -30.07
C GLU A 93 -10.51 -5.01 -28.88
N GLY A 94 -9.99 -4.72 -27.68
CA GLY A 94 -10.38 -5.42 -26.45
C GLY A 94 -10.19 -6.94 -26.40
N LYS A 95 -9.21 -7.51 -27.12
CA LYS A 95 -9.02 -8.98 -27.26
C LYS A 95 -8.97 -9.77 -25.95
N ARG A 96 -8.53 -9.15 -24.85
CA ARG A 96 -8.47 -9.76 -23.50
C ARG A 96 -9.40 -9.08 -22.49
N LEU A 97 -10.21 -8.11 -22.91
CA LEU A 97 -10.97 -7.21 -22.04
C LEU A 97 -11.86 -7.95 -21.04
N ILE A 98 -12.56 -8.99 -21.50
CA ILE A 98 -13.43 -9.80 -20.65
C ILE A 98 -12.61 -10.48 -19.54
N ALA A 99 -11.46 -11.05 -19.88
CA ALA A 99 -10.60 -11.73 -18.92
C ALA A 99 -9.86 -10.74 -18.00
N GLU A 100 -9.45 -9.56 -18.50
CA GLU A 100 -8.90 -8.48 -17.69
C GLU A 100 -9.91 -7.99 -16.65
N HIS A 101 -11.15 -7.74 -17.07
CA HIS A 101 -12.20 -7.31 -16.15
C HIS A 101 -12.58 -8.41 -15.15
N ALA A 102 -12.72 -9.65 -15.61
CA ALA A 102 -13.02 -10.79 -14.75
C ALA A 102 -11.96 -10.98 -13.65
N GLU A 103 -10.66 -10.87 -13.99
CA GLU A 103 -9.58 -10.93 -12.98
C GLU A 103 -9.73 -9.84 -11.92
N PHE A 104 -10.07 -8.60 -12.33
CA PHE A 104 -10.30 -7.52 -11.38
C PHE A 104 -11.50 -7.82 -10.48
N VAL A 105 -12.61 -8.29 -11.05
CA VAL A 105 -13.82 -8.65 -10.29
C VAL A 105 -13.50 -9.77 -9.29
N ASP A 106 -13.00 -10.91 -9.75
CA ASP A 106 -12.76 -12.10 -8.93
C ASP A 106 -11.78 -11.82 -7.79
N ARG A 107 -10.68 -11.12 -8.09
CA ARG A 107 -9.68 -10.74 -7.10
C ARG A 107 -10.28 -9.89 -5.98
N HIS A 108 -11.08 -8.88 -6.34
CA HIS A 108 -11.63 -7.94 -5.36
C HIS A 108 -12.80 -8.54 -4.59
N LEU A 109 -13.68 -9.32 -5.22
CA LEU A 109 -14.79 -9.97 -4.50
C LEU A 109 -14.26 -10.97 -3.47
N SER A 110 -13.19 -11.70 -3.80
CA SER A 110 -12.50 -12.57 -2.85
C SER A 110 -11.87 -11.76 -1.70
N ALA A 111 -11.03 -10.77 -2.03
CA ALA A 111 -10.29 -9.99 -1.03
C ALA A 111 -11.17 -9.11 -0.13
N LEU A 112 -12.32 -8.63 -0.62
CA LEU A 112 -13.21 -7.71 0.10
C LEU A 112 -14.39 -8.42 0.79
N SER A 113 -14.47 -9.75 0.71
CA SER A 113 -15.59 -10.54 1.24
C SER A 113 -15.87 -10.31 2.73
N GLU A 114 -14.82 -10.14 3.53
CA GLU A 114 -14.90 -9.91 4.98
C GLU A 114 -14.66 -8.43 5.37
N ALA A 115 -14.61 -7.52 4.40
CA ALA A 115 -14.35 -6.12 4.70
C ALA A 115 -15.54 -5.47 5.41
N THR A 116 -15.26 -4.77 6.51
CA THR A 116 -16.27 -4.01 7.28
C THR A 116 -16.12 -2.49 7.13
N ASP A 117 -15.00 -2.02 6.58
CA ASP A 117 -14.78 -0.60 6.31
C ASP A 117 -15.73 -0.12 5.20
N GLU A 118 -16.41 1.00 5.43
CA GLU A 118 -17.42 1.55 4.52
C GLU A 118 -16.89 1.75 3.10
N GLY A 119 -15.64 2.20 2.93
CA GLY A 119 -15.04 2.41 1.62
C GLY A 119 -14.80 1.10 0.89
N LEU A 120 -14.24 0.11 1.59
CA LEU A 120 -14.03 -1.23 1.02
C LEU A 120 -15.36 -1.93 0.67
N VAL A 121 -16.39 -1.76 1.51
CA VAL A 121 -17.74 -2.30 1.25
C VAL A 121 -18.36 -1.61 0.04
N ALA A 122 -18.29 -0.29 -0.06
CA ALA A 122 -18.79 0.46 -1.21
C ALA A 122 -18.10 0.01 -2.51
N LEU A 123 -16.79 -0.20 -2.49
CA LEU A 123 -16.07 -0.74 -3.65
C LEU A 123 -16.52 -2.15 -4.01
N ARG A 124 -16.71 -3.05 -3.03
CA ARG A 124 -17.23 -4.40 -3.28
C ARG A 124 -18.60 -4.35 -3.95
N LEU A 125 -19.53 -3.59 -3.39
CA LEU A 125 -20.89 -3.42 -3.93
C LEU A 125 -20.88 -2.81 -5.33
N PHE A 126 -20.00 -1.83 -5.58
CA PHE A 126 -19.77 -1.27 -6.91
C PHE A 126 -19.35 -2.36 -7.89
N ILE A 127 -18.37 -3.20 -7.53
CA ILE A 127 -17.85 -4.27 -8.38
C ILE A 127 -18.93 -5.33 -8.68
N GLU A 128 -19.74 -5.71 -7.68
CA GLU A 128 -20.87 -6.64 -7.85
C GLU A 128 -21.94 -6.09 -8.83
N GLY A 129 -22.23 -4.79 -8.72
CA GLY A 129 -23.29 -4.11 -9.48
C GLY A 129 -22.84 -3.53 -10.83
N TRP A 130 -21.54 -3.30 -11.04
CA TRP A 130 -21.04 -2.63 -12.25
C TRP A 130 -21.19 -3.51 -13.49
N ARG A 131 -21.56 -2.87 -14.61
CA ARG A 131 -21.65 -3.49 -15.93
C ARG A 131 -21.02 -2.54 -16.95
N PRO A 132 -20.20 -3.01 -17.91
CA PRO A 132 -19.51 -2.13 -18.86
C PRO A 132 -20.44 -1.17 -19.63
N GLU A 133 -21.68 -1.58 -19.90
CA GLU A 133 -22.70 -0.78 -20.58
C GLU A 133 -23.06 0.49 -19.80
N ASN A 134 -22.87 0.48 -18.47
CA ASN A 134 -23.09 1.65 -17.62
C ASN A 134 -22.16 2.81 -18.00
N PHE A 135 -20.97 2.54 -18.52
CA PHE A 135 -20.04 3.59 -18.96
C PHE A 135 -20.70 4.52 -19.99
N VAL A 136 -21.34 3.93 -21.01
CA VAL A 136 -22.04 4.66 -22.06
C VAL A 136 -23.36 5.25 -21.52
N ARG A 137 -24.12 4.46 -20.75
CA ARG A 137 -25.41 4.89 -20.19
C ARG A 137 -25.28 6.12 -19.29
N LEU A 138 -24.20 6.20 -18.50
CA LEU A 138 -23.91 7.32 -17.60
C LEU A 138 -23.23 8.50 -18.32
N GLY A 139 -22.93 8.37 -19.62
CA GLY A 139 -22.31 9.42 -20.42
C GLY A 139 -20.86 9.70 -20.04
N TRP A 140 -20.13 8.73 -19.49
CA TRP A 140 -18.75 8.93 -19.07
C TRP A 140 -17.83 9.24 -20.27
N PRO A 141 -16.81 10.11 -20.08
CA PRO A 141 -16.06 10.65 -21.19
C PRO A 141 -15.20 9.57 -21.86
N GLU A 142 -15.25 9.49 -23.19
CA GLU A 142 -14.44 8.55 -23.97
C GLU A 142 -12.92 8.69 -23.70
N GLU A 143 -12.45 9.90 -23.40
CA GLU A 143 -11.06 10.17 -23.00
C GLU A 143 -10.64 9.54 -21.65
N MET A 144 -11.57 8.93 -20.92
CA MET A 144 -11.28 8.12 -19.73
C MET A 144 -10.84 6.70 -20.09
N LYS A 145 -11.19 6.18 -21.27
CA LYS A 145 -10.78 4.84 -21.69
C LYS A 145 -9.26 4.71 -21.70
N ASP A 146 -8.79 3.55 -21.25
CA ASP A 146 -7.39 3.16 -21.11
C ASP A 146 -6.59 4.02 -20.11
N GLN A 147 -7.26 4.84 -19.30
CA GLN A 147 -6.65 5.58 -18.21
C GLN A 147 -6.73 4.79 -16.90
N ASN A 148 -5.76 5.02 -16.00
CA ASN A 148 -5.82 4.48 -14.65
C ASN A 148 -6.79 5.29 -13.79
N VAL A 149 -7.60 4.56 -13.02
CA VAL A 149 -8.65 5.10 -12.17
C VAL A 149 -8.49 4.60 -10.74
N VAL A 150 -8.87 5.44 -9.79
CA VAL A 150 -9.00 5.09 -8.37
C VAL A 150 -10.42 5.39 -7.90
N PHE A 151 -10.76 4.90 -6.71
CA PHE A 151 -12.09 5.06 -6.13
C PHE A 151 -12.01 5.87 -4.83
N ALA A 152 -13.04 6.66 -4.54
CA ALA A 152 -13.19 7.41 -3.30
C ALA A 152 -14.63 7.30 -2.80
N LEU A 153 -14.83 7.27 -1.48
CA LEU A 153 -16.15 7.57 -0.94
C LEU A 153 -16.48 9.04 -1.18
N GLU A 154 -17.73 9.34 -1.52
CA GLU A 154 -18.14 10.72 -1.79
C GLU A 154 -17.97 11.62 -0.56
N SER A 155 -18.14 11.08 0.65
CA SER A 155 -17.89 11.77 1.92
C SER A 155 -16.44 12.22 2.09
N ASP A 156 -15.51 11.42 1.57
CA ASP A 156 -14.07 11.55 1.80
C ASP A 156 -13.36 12.29 0.65
N ARG A 157 -14.00 12.31 -0.51
CA ARG A 157 -13.41 12.77 -1.77
C ARG A 157 -12.87 14.19 -1.68
N LEU A 158 -13.60 15.10 -1.03
CA LEU A 158 -13.19 16.51 -0.88
C LEU A 158 -11.94 16.68 0.00
N GLN A 159 -11.64 15.70 0.84
CA GLN A 159 -10.42 15.65 1.66
C GLN A 159 -9.24 15.01 0.91
N ASN A 160 -9.41 14.65 -0.36
CA ASN A 160 -8.45 13.89 -1.16
C ASN A 160 -8.08 12.53 -0.54
N VAL A 161 -9.01 11.89 0.16
CA VAL A 161 -8.83 10.53 0.69
C VAL A 161 -9.47 9.54 -0.27
N MET A 162 -8.66 8.63 -0.81
CA MET A 162 -9.13 7.56 -1.69
C MET A 162 -9.36 6.29 -0.88
N ILE A 163 -10.11 5.33 -1.43
CA ILE A 163 -10.38 4.06 -0.74
C ILE A 163 -9.07 3.34 -0.40
N HIS A 164 -8.06 3.39 -1.27
CA HIS A 164 -6.74 2.80 -1.01
C HIS A 164 -5.88 3.54 0.02
N ASP A 165 -6.28 4.73 0.46
CA ASP A 165 -5.62 5.47 1.54
C ASP A 165 -6.15 5.10 2.92
N ARG A 166 -7.34 4.48 3.00
CA ARG A 166 -7.98 4.12 4.27
C ARG A 166 -7.17 3.04 4.99
N GLU A 167 -7.11 3.12 6.31
CA GLU A 167 -6.33 2.20 7.16
C GLU A 167 -6.72 0.74 6.93
N ALA A 168 -8.02 0.46 6.82
CA ALA A 168 -8.52 -0.89 6.53
C ALA A 168 -8.02 -1.43 5.18
N ALA A 169 -7.92 -0.57 4.16
CA ALA A 169 -7.43 -0.93 2.85
C ALA A 169 -5.92 -1.24 2.87
N ILE A 170 -5.16 -0.44 3.61
CA ILE A 170 -3.72 -0.66 3.83
C ILE A 170 -3.51 -2.01 4.54
N ASN A 171 -4.23 -2.26 5.62
CA ASN A 171 -4.11 -3.51 6.39
C ASN A 171 -4.54 -4.74 5.58
N LEU A 172 -5.56 -4.60 4.73
CA LEU A 172 -5.97 -5.66 3.82
C LEU A 172 -4.88 -5.95 2.76
N TRP A 173 -4.28 -4.90 2.18
CA TRP A 173 -3.21 -5.05 1.20
C TRP A 173 -1.99 -5.75 1.79
N ILE A 174 -1.57 -5.34 2.99
CA ILE A 174 -0.46 -5.97 3.71
C ILE A 174 -0.72 -7.46 3.89
N ARG A 175 -1.90 -7.85 4.37
CA ARG A 175 -2.27 -9.28 4.53
C ARG A 175 -2.22 -10.03 3.19
N THR A 176 -2.72 -9.41 2.12
CA THR A 176 -2.77 -10.03 0.78
C THR A 176 -1.37 -10.28 0.20
N GLN A 177 -0.41 -9.38 0.46
CA GLN A 177 0.98 -9.50 -0.03
C GLN A 177 1.76 -10.64 0.63
N SER A 178 1.20 -11.22 1.67
CA SER A 178 1.90 -12.08 2.60
C SER A 178 1.41 -13.53 2.61
N ALA A 179 0.34 -13.82 1.87
CA ALA A 179 -0.23 -15.15 1.69
C ALA A 179 0.61 -16.12 0.81
N GLY A 180 1.90 -15.84 0.60
CA GLY A 180 2.80 -16.71 -0.17
C GLY A 180 3.79 -17.43 0.72
N ASP A 181 3.55 -18.71 1.02
CA ASP A 181 4.46 -19.70 1.67
C ASP A 181 5.41 -19.12 2.75
N ARG A 182 4.84 -18.35 3.68
CA ARG A 182 5.57 -17.68 4.77
C ARG A 182 5.08 -18.23 6.11
N SER A 183 6.00 -18.37 7.07
CA SER A 183 5.64 -18.69 8.45
C SER A 183 4.78 -17.54 9.00
N GLU A 184 3.56 -17.87 9.44
CA GLU A 184 2.67 -16.93 10.11
C GLU A 184 2.74 -17.13 11.62
N ALA A 185 2.75 -16.04 12.37
CA ALA A 185 2.68 -16.05 13.83
C ALA A 185 2.17 -14.71 14.36
N ILE A 186 1.99 -14.62 15.67
CA ILE A 186 1.71 -13.34 16.34
C ILE A 186 2.98 -12.49 16.34
N CYS A 187 2.89 -11.28 15.80
CA CYS A 187 3.99 -10.31 15.82
C CYS A 187 4.26 -9.81 17.25
N LEU A 188 5.50 -9.96 17.73
CA LEU A 188 5.91 -9.50 19.07
C LEU A 188 5.93 -7.97 19.21
N VAL A 189 5.88 -7.21 18.11
CA VAL A 189 5.89 -5.74 18.11
C VAL A 189 4.48 -5.16 18.11
N THR A 190 3.57 -5.72 17.31
CA THR A 190 2.20 -5.19 17.13
C THR A 190 1.13 -6.01 17.85
N GLY A 191 1.40 -7.27 18.20
CA GLY A 191 0.41 -8.21 18.74
C GLY A 191 -0.55 -8.78 17.71
N GLU A 192 -0.39 -8.41 16.43
CA GLU A 192 -1.27 -8.86 15.34
C GLU A 192 -0.76 -10.17 14.74
N TYR A 193 -1.68 -11.05 14.35
CA TYR A 193 -1.36 -12.29 13.64
C TYR A 193 -1.07 -12.00 12.16
N GLY A 194 0.01 -12.59 11.63
CA GLY A 194 0.36 -12.43 10.23
C GLY A 194 1.73 -12.99 9.83
N PRO A 195 2.20 -12.68 8.62
CA PRO A 195 3.49 -13.12 8.07
C PRO A 195 4.69 -12.65 8.88
N ILE A 196 5.65 -13.54 9.13
CA ILE A 196 6.88 -13.21 9.85
C ILE A 196 8.02 -12.90 8.89
N ALA A 197 8.73 -11.82 9.17
CA ALA A 197 9.92 -11.44 8.44
C ALA A 197 11.07 -12.40 8.79
N ARG A 198 11.47 -13.26 7.86
CA ARG A 198 12.64 -14.11 8.03
C ARG A 198 13.94 -13.31 8.16
N LEU A 199 14.07 -12.25 7.36
CA LEU A 199 15.20 -11.32 7.36
C LEU A 199 14.71 -9.88 7.43
N HIS A 200 15.37 -9.08 8.26
CA HIS A 200 14.99 -7.70 8.48
C HIS A 200 15.83 -6.77 7.58
N PRO A 201 15.25 -5.74 6.94
CA PRO A 201 16.00 -4.82 6.10
C PRO A 201 17.14 -4.11 6.83
N SER A 202 18.24 -3.89 6.13
CA SER A 202 19.41 -3.20 6.69
C SER A 202 19.14 -1.75 7.04
N ILE A 203 19.71 -1.30 8.16
CA ILE A 203 19.75 0.08 8.60
C ILE A 203 21.02 0.75 8.05
N LYS A 204 20.83 1.81 7.28
CA LYS A 204 21.88 2.61 6.63
C LYS A 204 22.11 3.90 7.42
N GLY A 205 23.29 4.51 7.24
CA GLY A 205 23.62 5.82 7.83
C GLY A 205 24.11 5.77 9.28
N VAL A 206 24.25 4.58 9.87
CA VAL A 206 24.90 4.40 11.18
C VAL A 206 26.41 4.64 11.03
N ARG A 207 26.97 5.50 11.88
CA ARG A 207 28.41 5.82 11.87
C ARG A 207 29.22 4.57 12.23
N GLY A 208 30.18 4.20 11.38
CA GLY A 208 31.03 3.01 11.57
C GLY A 208 30.40 1.68 11.11
N ALA A 209 29.16 1.68 10.61
CA ALA A 209 28.57 0.50 9.99
C ALA A 209 29.11 0.27 8.57
N GLN A 210 28.97 -0.96 8.07
CA GLN A 210 29.33 -1.29 6.69
C GLN A 210 28.54 -0.46 5.69
N SER A 211 29.09 -0.27 4.49
CA SER A 211 28.44 0.48 3.40
C SER A 211 27.09 -0.14 2.98
N GLN A 212 26.89 -1.45 3.21
CA GLN A 212 25.63 -2.15 2.97
C GLN A 212 24.59 -2.00 4.10
N GLY A 213 24.97 -1.38 5.22
CA GLY A 213 24.13 -1.18 6.41
C GLY A 213 24.36 -2.23 7.50
N ALA A 214 23.66 -2.06 8.63
CA ALA A 214 23.68 -2.96 9.79
C ALA A 214 22.28 -3.53 10.05
N SER A 215 22.21 -4.73 10.61
CA SER A 215 20.93 -5.34 11.02
C SER A 215 20.54 -4.88 12.42
N LEU A 216 19.32 -4.38 12.61
CA LEU A 216 18.80 -4.01 13.93
C LEU A 216 18.39 -5.24 14.75
N VAL A 217 17.86 -6.24 14.06
CA VAL A 217 17.49 -7.55 14.62
C VAL A 217 18.04 -8.59 13.65
N SER A 218 18.88 -9.50 14.14
CA SER A 218 19.43 -10.60 13.35
C SER A 218 19.74 -11.80 14.23
N PHE A 219 19.48 -13.00 13.71
CA PHE A 219 19.73 -14.29 14.36
C PHE A 219 20.73 -15.11 13.53
N ASP A 220 21.85 -14.49 13.15
CA ASP A 220 22.79 -15.00 12.14
C ASP A 220 23.87 -15.95 12.70
N GLY A 221 23.67 -16.48 13.91
CA GLY A 221 24.60 -17.38 14.58
C GLY A 221 23.94 -18.71 14.92
N ASP A 222 24.67 -19.82 14.78
CA ASP A 222 24.16 -21.17 15.10
C ASP A 222 23.69 -21.31 16.55
N ALA A 223 24.27 -20.51 17.46
CA ALA A 223 23.84 -20.44 18.86
C ALA A 223 22.41 -19.92 19.05
N PHE A 224 21.82 -19.30 18.02
CA PHE A 224 20.45 -18.79 18.04
C PHE A 224 19.45 -19.73 17.36
N LYS A 225 19.85 -20.94 16.95
CA LYS A 225 18.94 -21.98 16.46
C LYS A 225 18.51 -22.85 17.64
N SER A 226 17.26 -22.74 18.05
CA SER A 226 16.71 -23.51 19.18
C SER A 226 15.28 -23.95 18.87
N TYR A 227 14.87 -25.09 19.44
CA TYR A 227 13.51 -25.66 19.26
C TYR A 227 13.05 -25.88 17.80
N GLY A 228 13.99 -26.05 16.86
CA GLY A 228 13.68 -26.24 15.43
C GLY A 228 13.41 -24.95 14.66
N HIS A 229 13.56 -23.79 15.28
CA HIS A 229 13.45 -22.47 14.65
C HIS A 229 14.77 -22.03 14.03
N ASP A 230 14.71 -21.47 12.83
CA ASP A 230 15.85 -20.91 12.10
C ASP A 230 15.63 -19.41 11.83
N GLN A 231 16.68 -18.60 11.95
CA GLN A 231 16.66 -17.15 11.71
C GLN A 231 15.57 -16.41 12.51
N GLY A 232 14.71 -15.62 11.84
CA GLY A 232 13.68 -14.77 12.46
C GLY A 232 12.57 -15.51 13.23
N ASP A 233 12.48 -16.84 13.10
CA ASP A 233 11.45 -17.64 13.75
C ASP A 233 11.55 -17.62 15.29
N ASN A 234 12.72 -17.30 15.85
CA ASN A 234 12.92 -17.22 17.31
C ASN A 234 12.44 -15.91 17.96
N ALA A 235 12.13 -14.89 17.17
CA ALA A 235 11.48 -13.67 17.65
C ALA A 235 10.56 -13.14 16.56
N PRO A 236 9.34 -13.69 16.42
CA PRO A 236 8.47 -13.37 15.30
C PRO A 236 8.11 -11.89 15.27
N VAL A 237 8.60 -11.17 14.26
CA VAL A 237 8.21 -9.80 13.94
C VAL A 237 7.61 -9.79 12.55
N SER A 238 6.44 -9.18 12.40
CA SER A 238 5.75 -9.17 11.12
C SER A 238 6.52 -8.40 10.06
N GLU A 239 6.39 -8.80 8.80
CA GLU A 239 6.96 -8.06 7.67
C GLU A 239 6.55 -6.59 7.65
N ALA A 240 5.30 -6.31 8.03
CA ALA A 240 4.76 -4.97 8.17
C ALA A 240 5.50 -4.16 9.23
N ALA A 241 5.65 -4.72 10.45
CA ALA A 241 6.39 -4.07 11.52
C ALA A 241 7.86 -3.87 11.13
N THR A 242 8.45 -4.88 10.50
CA THR A 242 9.82 -4.88 9.99
C THR A 242 10.07 -3.81 8.95
N PHE A 243 9.18 -3.65 7.97
CA PHE A 243 9.24 -2.54 7.03
C PHE A 243 9.08 -1.19 7.73
N ALA A 244 8.10 -1.07 8.63
CA ALA A 244 7.76 0.19 9.28
C ALA A 244 8.94 0.72 10.11
N TYR A 245 9.45 -0.08 11.06
CA TYR A 245 10.51 0.40 11.94
C TYR A 245 11.83 0.62 11.18
N THR A 246 12.15 -0.19 10.16
CA THR A 246 13.38 0.00 9.36
C THR A 246 13.29 1.25 8.49
N THR A 247 12.11 1.53 7.91
CA THR A 247 11.87 2.73 7.11
C THR A 247 11.98 3.99 7.97
N ALA A 248 11.34 4.02 9.14
CA ALA A 248 11.45 5.15 10.08
C ALA A 248 12.90 5.38 10.50
N LEU A 249 13.61 4.32 10.90
CA LEU A 249 14.98 4.45 11.38
C LEU A 249 15.95 4.90 10.27
N ASN A 250 15.81 4.36 9.05
CA ASN A 250 16.58 4.80 7.89
C ASN A 250 16.32 6.26 7.53
N ARG A 251 15.06 6.71 7.62
CA ARG A 251 14.70 8.12 7.41
C ARG A 251 15.36 9.01 8.46
N PHE A 252 15.30 8.62 9.73
CA PHE A 252 15.90 9.41 10.80
C PHE A 252 17.43 9.43 10.73
N LEU A 253 18.08 8.37 10.26
CA LEU A 253 19.54 8.30 10.11
C LEU A 253 20.07 8.93 8.80
N ALA A 254 19.18 9.31 7.88
CA ALA A 254 19.56 9.91 6.61
C ALA A 254 20.42 11.16 6.81
N TYR A 255 21.32 11.41 5.85
CA TYR A 255 22.16 12.60 5.86
C TYR A 255 21.29 13.88 5.83
N GLY A 256 21.55 14.82 6.73
CA GLY A 256 20.76 16.05 6.87
C GLY A 256 19.43 15.91 7.62
N SER A 257 19.13 14.72 8.17
CA SER A 257 17.96 14.51 9.02
C SER A 257 18.08 15.33 10.32
N THR A 258 17.02 16.07 10.66
CA THR A 258 16.91 16.81 11.93
C THR A 258 16.62 15.89 13.12
N ASN A 259 16.25 14.63 12.86
CA ASN A 259 16.00 13.62 13.89
C ASN A 259 17.28 12.89 14.34
N ARG A 260 18.45 13.26 13.82
CA ARG A 260 19.73 12.65 14.15
C ARG A 260 20.64 13.65 14.87
N ILE A 261 21.20 13.20 15.99
CA ILE A 261 22.22 13.92 16.77
C ILE A 261 23.40 12.97 16.98
N GLN A 262 24.61 13.49 16.82
CA GLN A 262 25.83 12.73 17.14
C GLN A 262 26.28 13.12 18.55
N ILE A 263 26.36 12.15 19.46
CA ILE A 263 26.85 12.33 20.83
C ILE A 263 28.11 11.49 20.98
N GLY A 264 29.28 12.12 20.90
CA GLY A 264 30.56 11.40 20.88
C GLY A 264 30.66 10.45 19.68
N ASP A 265 30.90 9.17 19.96
CA ASP A 265 30.92 8.08 18.98
C ASP A 265 29.53 7.50 18.66
N ALA A 266 28.52 7.75 19.50
CA ALA A 266 27.17 7.25 19.31
C ALA A 266 26.33 8.10 18.32
N SER A 267 25.67 7.42 17.37
CA SER A 267 24.58 7.99 16.59
C SER A 267 23.28 7.90 17.39
N THR A 268 22.72 9.06 17.76
CA THR A 268 21.48 9.17 18.55
C THR A 268 20.34 9.61 17.65
N VAL A 269 19.20 8.91 17.72
CA VAL A 269 17.99 9.24 16.97
C VAL A 269 16.91 9.71 17.93
N CYS A 270 16.36 10.88 17.67
CA CYS A 270 15.29 11.48 18.45
C CYS A 270 14.01 11.51 17.61
N THR A 271 12.94 10.92 18.13
CA THR A 271 11.61 10.98 17.54
C THR A 271 10.65 11.58 18.55
N GLU A 272 9.72 12.40 18.08
CA GLU A 272 8.69 13.00 18.92
C GLU A 272 7.74 11.90 19.38
N MET A 273 7.60 11.72 20.70
CA MET A 273 6.68 10.78 21.31
C MET A 273 5.51 11.57 21.87
N VAL A 274 4.40 11.64 21.13
CA VAL A 274 3.16 12.20 21.66
C VAL A 274 2.58 11.14 22.60
N ILE A 275 2.60 11.45 23.89
CA ILE A 275 1.92 10.65 24.91
C ILE A 275 0.45 11.05 24.81
N GLY A 276 -0.36 10.18 24.19
CA GLY A 276 -1.81 10.27 24.23
C GLY A 276 -2.35 9.72 25.55
#